data_AF-A0A4R0MPL3-F1
#
_entry.id   AF-A0A4R0MPL3-F1
#
_cell.length_a   1.000
_cell.length_b   1.000
_cell.length_c   1.000
_cell.angle_alpha   90.00
_cell.angle_beta   90.00
_cell.angle_gamma   90.00
#
_symmetry.space_group_name_H-M   'P 1'
#
loop_
_entity.id
_entity.type
_entity.pdbx_description
1 polymer ?
#
loop_
_entity_poly.entity_id
_entity_poly.type
_entity_poly.pdbx_seq_one_letter_code
_entity_poly.pdbx_strand_id
1 'polypeptide(L)'
;MNEQSHKTRGVEFRKVYLSDLSAVMRLHQLSQGSITKLTADFGLPLSIAINGNEIIGYGFAAINQLGEVTLNSHCKVVEDLSIGYTLEEQAKKTLHSTFENVGEDNAKFKSSVLRLVDWLNNCY
;
A
#
# COMPACT_ATOMS: atom_id res chain seq x y z
N MET A 1 17.45 35.07 2.79
CA MET A 1 17.68 33.60 2.84
C MET A 1 16.31 32.98 2.67
N ASN A 2 16.01 32.40 1.50
CA ASN A 2 14.67 31.94 1.16
C ASN A 2 14.41 30.58 1.84
N GLU A 3 13.49 30.57 2.80
CA GLU A 3 12.90 29.35 3.32
C GLU A 3 12.02 28.72 2.23
N GLN A 4 12.55 27.69 1.57
CA GLN A 4 11.73 26.79 0.77
C GLN A 4 10.86 25.95 1.72
N SER A 5 9.68 26.48 2.02
CA SER A 5 8.59 25.68 2.58
C SER A 5 8.13 24.70 1.49
N HIS A 6 8.60 23.45 1.55
CA HIS A 6 7.94 22.33 0.89
C HIS A 6 6.59 22.12 1.59
N LYS A 7 5.62 22.95 1.21
CA LYS A 7 4.23 22.85 1.57
C LYS A 7 3.74 21.56 0.90
N THR A 8 3.67 20.44 1.62
CA THR A 8 2.87 19.28 1.24
C THR A 8 1.41 19.74 1.25
N ARG A 9 0.99 20.37 0.15
CA ARG A 9 -0.31 21.04 0.01
C ARG A 9 -1.39 19.98 -0.06
N GLY A 10 -2.07 19.73 1.06
CA GLY A 10 -3.38 19.06 1.09
C GLY A 10 -3.37 17.55 0.85
N VAL A 11 -2.23 16.88 1.04
CA VAL A 11 -2.17 15.40 1.01
C VAL A 11 -2.45 14.86 2.41
N GLU A 12 -3.54 14.11 2.55
CA GLU A 12 -3.92 13.41 3.77
C GLU A 12 -3.48 11.96 3.71
N PHE A 13 -3.09 11.41 4.87
CA PHE A 13 -2.65 10.03 4.97
C PHE A 13 -3.48 9.28 6.01
N ARG A 14 -3.97 8.09 5.66
CA ARG A 14 -4.74 7.25 6.60
C ARG A 14 -4.63 5.77 6.28
N LYS A 15 -5.15 4.94 7.19
CA LYS A 15 -5.30 3.49 6.98
C LYS A 15 -6.26 3.21 5.82
N VAL A 16 -6.01 2.09 5.14
CA VAL A 16 -6.93 1.55 4.12
C VAL A 16 -8.21 1.04 4.79
N TYR A 17 -9.35 1.38 4.21
CA TYR A 17 -10.65 0.77 4.48
C TYR A 17 -11.13 -0.03 3.26
N LEU A 18 -12.12 -0.90 3.47
CA LEU A 18 -12.68 -1.75 2.41
C LEU A 18 -13.20 -0.93 1.21
N SER A 19 -13.77 0.25 1.47
CA SER A 19 -14.25 1.17 0.43
C SER A 19 -13.14 1.69 -0.49
N ASP A 20 -11.88 1.68 -0.03
CA ASP A 20 -10.75 2.20 -0.79
C ASP A 20 -10.17 1.18 -1.77
N LEU A 21 -10.50 -0.11 -1.60
CA LEU A 21 -9.84 -1.20 -2.33
C LEU A 21 -10.03 -1.08 -3.85
N SER A 22 -11.21 -0.67 -4.32
CA SER A 22 -11.45 -0.40 -5.74
C SER A 22 -10.46 0.62 -6.34
N ALA A 23 -10.19 1.71 -5.61
CA ALA A 23 -9.26 2.74 -6.03
C ALA A 23 -7.79 2.26 -5.93
N VAL A 24 -7.45 1.51 -4.89
CA VAL A 24 -6.12 0.89 -4.73
C VAL A 24 -5.82 -0.12 -5.83
N MET A 25 -6.79 -0.99 -6.16
CA MET A 25 -6.68 -1.94 -7.27
C MET A 25 -6.45 -1.24 -8.59
N ARG A 26 -7.22 -0.17 -8.86
CA ARG A 26 -7.04 0.63 -10.07
C ARG A 26 -5.64 1.24 -10.15
N LEU A 27 -5.12 1.80 -9.05
CA LEU A 27 -3.75 2.32 -9.00
C LEU A 27 -2.71 1.21 -9.28
N HIS A 28 -2.87 0.05 -8.65
CA HIS A 28 -1.98 -1.09 -8.88
C HIS A 28 -1.98 -1.54 -10.34
N GLN A 29 -3.15 -1.70 -10.94
CA GLN A 29 -3.31 -2.13 -12.34
C GLN A 29 -2.73 -1.11 -13.33
N LEU A 30 -2.83 0.18 -13.05
CA LEU A 30 -2.21 1.23 -13.87
C LEU A 30 -0.69 1.08 -13.92
N SER A 31 -0.07 0.64 -12.83
CA SER A 31 1.38 0.44 -12.75
C SER A 31 1.87 -0.86 -13.40
N GLN A 32 1.02 -1.88 -13.45
CA GLN A 32 1.37 -3.22 -13.91
C GLN A 32 0.96 -3.50 -15.37
N GLY A 33 0.25 -2.56 -16.03
CA GLY A 33 -0.18 -2.72 -17.41
C GLY A 33 -1.31 -3.73 -17.57
N SER A 34 -2.56 -3.27 -17.32
CA SER A 34 -3.82 -4.00 -17.57
C SER A 34 -3.83 -5.49 -17.18
N ILE A 35 -3.18 -5.86 -16.07
CA ILE A 35 -3.27 -7.24 -15.56
C ILE A 35 -4.70 -7.48 -15.06
N THR A 36 -5.34 -8.51 -15.59
CA THR A 36 -6.74 -8.88 -15.27
C THR A 36 -6.89 -9.60 -13.93
N LYS A 37 -5.81 -10.11 -13.33
CA LYS A 37 -5.82 -10.78 -12.02
C LYS A 37 -4.68 -10.32 -11.12
N LEU A 38 -5.01 -10.00 -9.87
CA LEU A 38 -4.02 -9.68 -8.85
C LEU A 38 -3.21 -10.94 -8.49
N THR A 39 -1.92 -10.78 -8.26
CA THR A 39 -1.03 -11.81 -7.70
C THR A 39 -0.71 -11.49 -6.25
N ALA A 40 0.03 -12.37 -5.56
CA ALA A 40 0.51 -12.10 -4.20
C ALA A 40 1.39 -10.84 -4.10
N ASP A 41 1.92 -10.35 -5.22
CA ASP A 41 2.75 -9.15 -5.32
C ASP A 41 1.93 -7.86 -5.10
N PHE A 42 0.60 -7.95 -5.20
CA PHE A 42 -0.32 -6.90 -4.74
C PHE A 42 -0.14 -6.62 -3.25
N GLY A 43 0.21 -7.65 -2.48
CA GLY A 43 0.43 -7.56 -1.05
C GLY A 43 -0.85 -7.23 -0.26
N LEU A 44 -0.64 -6.62 0.90
CA LEU A 44 -1.68 -6.10 1.77
C LEU A 44 -1.58 -4.58 1.79
N PRO A 45 -2.54 -3.85 1.19
CA PRO A 45 -2.63 -2.41 1.31
C PRO A 45 -2.93 -2.00 2.75
N LEU A 46 -2.16 -1.08 3.31
CA LEU A 46 -2.22 -0.71 4.73
C LEU A 46 -2.38 0.80 4.96
N SER A 47 -1.87 1.62 4.05
CA SER A 47 -1.98 3.07 4.09
C SER A 47 -2.32 3.64 2.72
N ILE A 48 -2.96 4.79 2.70
CA ILE A 48 -3.25 5.56 1.48
C ILE A 48 -2.90 7.03 1.65
N ALA A 49 -2.60 7.66 0.52
CA ALA A 49 -2.40 9.10 0.40
C ALA A 49 -3.55 9.64 -0.46
N ILE A 50 -4.24 10.65 0.06
CA ILE A 50 -5.39 11.29 -0.56
C ILE A 50 -5.03 12.73 -0.86
N ASN A 51 -5.29 13.19 -2.07
CA ASN A 51 -5.22 14.61 -2.41
C ASN A 51 -6.60 15.06 -2.90
N GLY A 52 -7.25 15.94 -2.13
CA GLY A 52 -8.67 16.25 -2.33
C GLY A 52 -9.55 15.01 -2.12
N ASN A 53 -10.18 14.53 -3.19
CA ASN A 53 -11.03 13.33 -3.17
C ASN A 53 -10.43 12.14 -3.94
N GLU A 54 -9.17 12.24 -4.38
CA GLU A 54 -8.49 11.17 -5.13
C GLU A 54 -7.44 10.47 -4.28
N ILE A 55 -7.47 9.14 -4.25
CA ILE A 55 -6.34 8.35 -3.76
C ILE A 55 -5.22 8.44 -4.80
N ILE A 56 -4.10 9.03 -4.40
CA ILE A 56 -2.95 9.27 -5.26
C ILE A 56 -1.79 8.30 -5.01
N GLY A 57 -1.87 7.52 -3.93
CA GLY A 57 -0.89 6.48 -3.62
C GLY A 57 -1.32 5.60 -2.46
N TYR A 58 -0.63 4.48 -2.31
CA TYR A 58 -0.86 3.53 -1.22
C TYR A 58 0.44 2.88 -0.78
N GLY A 59 0.54 2.59 0.52
CA GLY A 59 1.60 1.79 1.11
C GLY A 59 1.10 0.38 1.39
N PHE A 60 1.92 -0.61 1.09
CA PHE A 60 1.56 -2.01 1.18
C PHE A 60 2.70 -2.86 1.73
N ALA A 61 2.33 -3.95 2.39
CA ALA A 61 3.25 -5.00 2.78
C ALA A 61 3.18 -6.13 1.76
N ALA A 62 4.32 -6.68 1.33
CA ALA A 62 4.38 -7.83 0.41
C ALA A 62 5.47 -8.80 0.85
N ILE A 63 5.39 -10.04 0.37
CA ILE A 63 6.44 -11.04 0.62
C ILE A 63 7.42 -11.01 -0.55
N ASN A 64 8.70 -10.82 -0.25
CA ASN A 64 9.75 -10.86 -1.27
C ASN A 64 10.11 -12.32 -1.65
N GLN A 65 11.01 -12.49 -2.62
CA GLN A 65 11.46 -13.81 -3.06
C GLN A 65 12.19 -14.62 -1.96
N LEU A 66 12.67 -13.96 -0.90
CA LEU A 66 13.32 -14.58 0.25
C LEU A 66 12.32 -15.02 1.34
N GLY A 67 11.02 -14.73 1.16
CA GLY A 67 9.99 -15.06 2.15
C GLY A 67 9.85 -14.02 3.27
N GLU A 68 10.50 -12.85 3.13
CA GLU A 68 10.49 -11.78 4.12
C GLU A 68 9.39 -10.76 3.80
N VAL A 69 8.83 -10.15 4.84
CA VAL A 69 7.87 -9.07 4.67
C VAL A 69 8.62 -7.78 4.35
N THR A 70 8.28 -7.18 3.21
CA THR A 70 8.80 -5.90 2.74
C THR A 70 7.69 -4.87 2.73
N LEU A 71 8.04 -3.62 3.02
CA LEU A 71 7.14 -2.49 2.89
C LEU A 71 7.51 -1.72 1.63
N ASN A 72 6.49 -1.41 0.85
CA ASN A 72 6.63 -0.72 -0.41
C ASN A 72 5.52 0.33 -0.52
N SER A 73 5.73 1.31 -1.37
CA SER A 73 4.72 2.29 -1.73
C SER A 73 4.55 2.35 -3.23
N HIS A 74 3.33 2.70 -3.65
CA HIS A 74 3.03 3.03 -5.02
C HIS A 74 2.32 4.37 -5.08
N CYS A 75 2.83 5.30 -5.91
CA CYS A 75 2.29 6.64 -6.07
C CYS A 75 2.10 6.97 -7.55
N LYS A 76 1.01 7.66 -7.88
CA LYS A 76 0.71 8.17 -9.23
C LYS A 76 1.72 9.23 -9.67
N VAL A 77 2.26 10.01 -8.72
CA VAL A 77 3.28 11.02 -8.96
C VAL A 77 4.61 10.48 -8.44
N VAL A 78 5.42 9.96 -9.36
CA VAL A 78 6.70 9.29 -9.06
C VAL A 78 7.74 10.25 -8.45
N GLU A 79 7.55 11.56 -8.60
CA GLU A 79 8.52 12.58 -8.22
C GLU A 79 8.49 12.98 -6.73
N ASP A 80 7.49 12.55 -5.96
CA ASP A 80 7.40 12.90 -4.53
C ASP A 80 7.77 11.72 -3.62
N LEU A 81 9.09 11.53 -3.46
CA LEU A 81 9.67 10.54 -2.54
C LEU A 81 9.13 10.70 -1.11
N SER A 82 8.76 11.92 -0.68
CA SER A 82 8.28 12.16 0.69
C SER A 82 6.94 11.49 0.97
N ILE A 83 6.06 11.40 -0.04
CA ILE A 83 4.77 10.69 0.05
C ILE A 83 5.01 9.19 0.19
N GLY A 84 5.91 8.64 -0.62
CA GLY A 84 6.28 7.22 -0.57
C GLY A 84 6.80 6.79 0.80
N TYR A 85 7.77 7.54 1.34
CA TYR A 85 8.30 7.28 2.69
C TYR A 85 7.21 7.37 3.78
N THR A 86 6.33 8.37 3.70
CA THR A 86 5.23 8.52 4.67
C THR A 86 4.24 7.36 4.59
N LEU A 87 3.92 6.90 3.38
CA LEU A 87 3.06 5.73 3.16
C LEU A 87 3.67 4.47 3.76
N GLU A 88 4.95 4.22 3.51
CA GLU A 88 5.68 3.06 4.06
C GLU A 88 5.74 3.10 5.58
N GLU A 89 6.01 4.26 6.18
CA GLU A 89 6.03 4.41 7.64
C GLU A 89 4.66 4.12 8.26
N GLN A 90 3.58 4.64 7.65
CA GLN A 90 2.22 4.35 8.12
C GLN A 90 1.80 2.90 7.89
N ALA A 91 2.22 2.31 6.77
CA ALA A 91 2.00 0.89 6.50
C ALA A 91 2.71 0.04 7.56
N LYS A 92 3.94 0.39 7.95
CA LYS A 92 4.68 -0.28 9.03
C LYS A 92 3.92 -0.25 10.35
N LYS A 93 3.46 0.93 10.77
CA LYS A 93 2.70 1.10 12.02
C LYS A 93 1.42 0.26 12.00
N THR A 94 0.72 0.24 10.86
CA THR A 94 -0.51 -0.53 10.70
C THR A 94 -0.22 -2.03 10.72
N LEU A 95 0.80 -2.49 9.99
CA LEU A 95 1.24 -3.89 9.94
C LEU A 95 1.55 -4.42 11.34
N HIS A 96 2.39 -3.71 12.10
CA HIS A 96 2.76 -4.12 13.46
C HIS A 96 1.58 -4.07 14.44
N SER A 97 0.61 -3.17 14.21
CA SER A 97 -0.62 -3.12 15.02
C SER A 97 -1.61 -4.24 14.71
N THR A 98 -1.54 -4.82 13.51
CA THR A 98 -2.48 -5.86 13.04
C THR A 98 -1.90 -7.26 13.18
N PHE A 99 -0.60 -7.41 12.98
CA PHE A 99 0.12 -8.68 13.07
C PHE A 99 1.18 -8.58 14.16
N GLU A 100 0.94 -9.28 15.26
CA GLU A 100 1.97 -9.51 16.28
C GLU A 100 3.11 -10.33 15.64
N ASN A 101 4.36 -9.91 15.86
CA ASN A 101 5.59 -10.62 15.44
C ASN A 101 5.77 -10.85 13.93
N VAL A 102 5.33 -9.90 13.09
CA VAL A 102 5.79 -9.85 11.68
C VAL A 102 7.32 -9.81 11.65
N GLY A 103 7.94 -10.81 11.01
CA GLY A 103 9.40 -10.97 10.92
C GLY A 103 9.90 -12.33 11.42
N GLU A 104 9.26 -12.94 12.43
CA GLU A 104 9.68 -14.25 12.96
C GLU A 104 8.89 -15.41 12.31
N ASP A 105 7.58 -15.23 12.13
CA ASP A 105 6.70 -16.16 11.41
C ASP A 105 5.74 -15.40 10.50
N ASN A 106 6.07 -15.40 9.21
CA ASN A 106 5.30 -14.70 8.19
C ASN A 106 4.16 -15.55 7.61
N ALA A 107 3.91 -16.77 8.11
CA ALA A 107 2.88 -17.66 7.56
C ALA A 107 1.46 -17.07 7.67
N LYS A 108 1.15 -16.42 8.80
CA LYS A 108 -0.13 -15.72 9.00
C LYS A 108 -0.30 -14.55 8.02
N PHE A 109 0.75 -13.77 7.83
CA PHE A 109 0.77 -12.67 6.87
C PHE A 109 0.58 -13.18 5.43
N LYS A 110 1.34 -14.21 5.03
CA LYS A 110 1.23 -14.87 3.72
C LYS A 110 -0.18 -15.35 3.44
N SER A 111 -0.77 -16.08 4.39
CA SER A 111 -2.14 -16.59 4.27
C SER A 111 -3.16 -15.44 4.12
N SER A 112 -2.94 -14.33 4.83
CA SER A 112 -3.82 -13.15 4.74
C SER A 112 -3.72 -12.47 3.38
N VAL A 113 -2.52 -12.30 2.83
CA VAL A 113 -2.31 -11.76 1.48
C VAL A 113 -2.97 -12.65 0.43
N LEU A 114 -2.75 -13.96 0.50
CA LEU A 114 -3.36 -14.91 -0.46
C LEU A 114 -4.88 -14.88 -0.42
N ARG A 115 -5.47 -14.85 0.78
CA ARG A 115 -6.93 -14.75 0.96
C ARG A 115 -7.49 -13.44 0.44
N LEU A 116 -6.79 -12.32 0.68
CA LEU A 116 -7.21 -11.02 0.16
C LEU A 116 -7.22 -11.03 -1.38
N VAL A 117 -6.14 -11.49 -1.99
CA VAL A 117 -6.00 -11.56 -3.45
C VAL A 117 -7.05 -12.48 -4.06
N ASP A 118 -7.31 -13.64 -3.45
CA ASP A 118 -8.35 -14.57 -3.90
C ASP A 118 -9.75 -13.95 -3.80
N TRP A 119 -10.04 -13.27 -2.68
CA TRP A 119 -11.30 -12.56 -2.50
C TRP A 119 -11.49 -11.43 -3.52
N LEU A 120 -10.46 -10.62 -3.75
CA LEU A 120 -10.50 -9.53 -4.73
C LEU A 120 -10.63 -10.01 -6.18
N ASN A 121 -10.10 -11.20 -6.50
CA ASN A 121 -10.18 -11.74 -7.86
C ASN A 121 -11.51 -12.46 -8.15
N ASN A 122 -12.23 -12.96 -7.14
CA ASN A 122 -13.41 -13.80 -7.33
C ASN A 122 -14.72 -13.20 -6.79
N CYS A 123 -14.65 -12.27 -5.85
CA CYS A 123 -15.82 -11.80 -5.09
C CYS A 123 -16.03 -10.27 -5.11
N TYR A 124 -15.07 -9.49 -5.59
CA TYR A 124 -15.09 -8.02 -5.57
C TYR A 124 -15.34 -7.41 -6.95
#